data_AF-A0A1D2RHG7-F1
#
_entry.id   AF-A0A1D2RHG7-F1
#
_cell.length_a   1.000
_cell.length_b   1.000
_cell.length_c   1.000
_cell.angle_alpha   90.00
_cell.angle_beta   90.00
_cell.angle_gamma   90.00
#
_symmetry.space_group_name_H-M   'P 1'
#
loop_
_entity.id
_entity.type
_entity.pdbx_description
1 polymer ?
#
loop_
_entity_poly.entity_id
_entity_poly.type
_entity_poly.pdbx_seq_one_letter_code
_entity_poly.pdbx_strand_id
1 'polypeptide(L)'
;MDMCIICDEITATGLSFAGIKNTVVANEKNIEKVLEEADAPIIGITHGLYIHVAQKVRRMQGPDKIIVEIPDRTGKGEGVEKLIRDAIGFEVKK
;
A
#
# COMPACT_ATOMS: atom_id res chain seq x y z
N MET A 1 3.67 -3.67 -15.35
CA MET A 1 3.16 -2.48 -14.64
C MET A 1 3.55 -2.69 -13.20
N ASP A 2 4.53 -1.94 -12.72
CA ASP A 2 5.14 -2.23 -11.42
C ASP A 2 4.36 -1.53 -10.31
N MET A 3 3.87 -2.31 -9.34
CA MET A 3 3.12 -1.81 -8.20
C MET A 3 3.97 -1.99 -6.95
N CYS A 4 4.09 -0.96 -6.12
CA CYS A 4 4.76 -1.02 -4.82
C CYS A 4 3.72 -0.84 -3.69
N ILE A 5 3.83 -1.62 -2.62
CA ILE A 5 2.99 -1.46 -1.42
C ILE A 5 3.84 -0.98 -0.25
N ILE A 6 3.55 0.21 0.25
CA ILE A 6 4.14 0.78 1.45
C ILE A 6 3.25 0.43 2.65
N CYS A 7 3.79 -0.33 3.61
CA CYS A 7 3.02 -0.88 4.73
C CYS A 7 3.87 -1.05 5.99
N ASP A 8 3.24 -1.34 7.13
CA ASP A 8 3.96 -1.72 8.35
C ASP A 8 4.58 -3.12 8.22
N GLU A 9 5.52 -3.43 9.10
CA GLU A 9 6.26 -4.70 9.10
C GLU A 9 5.35 -5.94 9.17
N ILE A 10 4.27 -5.87 9.95
CA ILE A 10 3.38 -7.02 10.14
C ILE A 10 2.53 -7.23 8.89
N THR A 11 2.04 -6.16 8.27
CA THR A 11 1.32 -6.22 6.99
C THR A 11 2.24 -6.69 5.86
N ALA A 12 3.48 -6.21 5.80
CA ALA A 12 4.48 -6.67 4.81
C ALA A 12 4.72 -8.18 4.93
N THR A 13 4.83 -8.69 6.16
CA THR A 13 4.96 -10.13 6.43
C THR A 13 3.75 -10.90 5.90
N GLY A 14 2.53 -10.41 6.14
CA GLY A 14 1.30 -11.03 5.62
C GLY A 14 1.23 -11.05 4.09
N LEU A 15 1.59 -9.93 3.45
CA LEU A 15 1.64 -9.79 1.99
C LEU A 15 2.70 -10.71 1.37
N SER A 16 3.84 -10.88 2.02
CA SER A 16 4.90 -11.80 1.60
C SER A 16 4.41 -13.25 1.58
N PHE A 17 3.67 -13.68 2.62
CA PHE A 17 3.03 -15.01 2.64
C PHE A 17 1.99 -15.18 1.54
N ALA A 18 1.31 -14.11 1.12
CA ALA A 18 0.38 -14.10 0.00
C ALA A 18 1.08 -14.05 -1.37
N GLY A 19 2.42 -14.05 -1.42
CA GLY A 19 3.20 -14.04 -2.65
C GLY A 19 3.44 -12.65 -3.25
N ILE A 20 3.04 -11.59 -2.55
CA ILE A 20 3.29 -10.21 -2.98
C ILE A 20 4.69 -9.81 -2.51
N LYS A 21 5.61 -9.63 -3.47
CA LYS A 21 7.04 -9.40 -3.18
C LYS A 21 7.44 -7.93 -3.19
N ASN A 22 6.66 -7.05 -3.84
CA ASN A 22 7.03 -5.65 -4.01
C ASN A 22 6.44 -4.79 -2.88
N THR A 23 6.93 -5.04 -1.67
CA THR A 23 6.50 -4.38 -0.44
C THR A 23 7.65 -3.59 0.16
N VAL A 24 7.38 -2.38 0.61
CA VAL A 24 8.33 -1.52 1.32
C VAL A 24 7.80 -1.28 2.73
N VAL A 25 8.64 -1.58 3.72
CA VAL A 25 8.28 -1.39 5.13
C VAL A 25 8.52 0.06 5.53
N ALA A 26 7.50 0.68 6.12
CA ALA A 26 7.55 2.05 6.63
C ALA A 26 6.83 2.19 7.98
N ASN A 27 7.07 3.32 8.63
CA ASN A 27 6.44 3.78 9.86
C ASN A 27 6.18 5.29 9.76
N GLU A 28 5.49 5.83 10.76
CA GLU A 28 5.09 7.26 10.79
C GLU A 28 6.28 8.22 10.66
N LYS A 29 7.49 7.83 11.09
CA LYS A 29 8.68 8.68 11.06
C LYS A 29 9.38 8.70 9.72
N ASN A 30 9.23 7.66 8.90
CA ASN A 30 9.97 7.51 7.65
C ASN A 30 9.08 7.45 6.39
N ILE A 31 7.76 7.32 6.54
CA ILE A 31 6.81 7.17 5.44
C ILE A 31 6.94 8.25 4.38
N GLU A 32 7.20 9.49 4.79
CA GLU A 32 7.38 10.60 3.87
C GLU A 32 8.58 10.42 2.94
N LYS A 33 9.71 9.96 3.52
CA LYS A 33 10.94 9.72 2.77
C LYS A 33 10.77 8.50 1.86
N VAL A 34 10.18 7.43 2.39
CA VAL A 34 9.88 6.21 1.63
C VAL A 34 8.98 6.52 0.43
N LEU A 35 7.96 7.37 0.60
CA LEU A 35 7.06 7.78 -0.48
C LEU A 35 7.76 8.58 -1.58
N GLU A 36 8.73 9.44 -1.22
CA GLU A 36 9.52 10.21 -2.18
C GLU A 36 10.48 9.32 -2.98
N GLU A 37 11.13 8.36 -2.31
CA GLU A 37 12.06 7.41 -2.91
C GLU A 37 11.36 6.28 -3.70
N ALA A 38 10.04 6.13 -3.54
CA ALA A 38 9.25 5.12 -4.24
C ALA A 38 9.10 5.46 -5.73
N ASP A 39 9.87 4.73 -6.54
CA ASP A 39 9.84 4.76 -8.00
C ASP A 39 8.93 3.65 -8.56
N ALA A 40 7.62 3.86 -8.45
CA ALA A 40 6.62 2.99 -9.05
C ALA A 40 5.45 3.82 -9.59
N PRO A 41 4.87 3.45 -10.76
CA PRO A 41 3.70 4.13 -11.31
C PRO A 41 2.44 3.92 -10.46
N ILE A 42 2.36 2.83 -9.70
CA ILE A 42 1.27 2.55 -8.76
C ILE A 42 1.85 2.29 -7.38
N ILE A 43 1.42 3.08 -6.40
CA ILE A 43 1.84 2.95 -5.00
C ILE A 43 0.59 2.72 -4.15
N GLY A 44 0.52 1.58 -3.49
CA GLY A 44 -0.43 1.32 -2.41
C GLY A 44 0.17 1.74 -1.08
N ILE A 45 -0.58 2.46 -0.25
CA ILE A 45 -0.14 2.82 1.11
C ILE A 45 -1.20 2.38 2.10
N THR A 46 -0.80 1.67 3.15
CA THR A 46 -1.77 1.22 4.15
C THR A 46 -2.39 2.38 4.94
N HIS A 47 -3.66 2.25 5.33
CA HIS A 47 -4.46 3.30 6.00
C HIS A 47 -3.69 3.98 7.14
N GLY A 48 -3.10 3.20 8.05
CA GLY A 48 -2.40 3.74 9.22
C GLY A 48 -1.16 4.58 8.87
N LEU A 49 -0.56 4.37 7.69
CA LEU A 49 0.54 5.18 7.18
C LEU A 49 0.07 6.32 6.27
N TYR A 50 -1.02 6.10 5.53
CA TYR A 50 -1.58 7.07 4.59
C TYR A 50 -2.01 8.36 5.29
N ILE A 51 -2.58 8.27 6.51
CA ILE A 51 -3.00 9.44 7.29
C ILE A 51 -1.86 10.45 7.51
N HIS A 52 -0.61 9.99 7.57
CA HIS A 52 0.57 10.83 7.80
C HIS A 52 1.06 11.52 6.53
N VAL A 53 0.67 11.03 5.35
CA VAL A 53 1.16 11.53 4.06
C VAL A 53 0.07 11.99 3.10
N ALA A 54 -1.21 11.96 3.51
CA ALA A 54 -2.35 12.28 2.65
C ALA A 54 -2.22 13.64 1.93
N GLN A 55 -1.71 14.67 2.60
CA GLN A 55 -1.46 15.98 1.99
C GLN A 55 -0.39 15.93 0.89
N LYS A 56 0.65 15.13 1.10
CA LYS A 56 1.77 14.95 0.16
C LYS A 56 1.33 14.12 -1.05
N VAL A 57 0.57 13.06 -0.81
CA VAL A 57 -0.04 12.22 -1.84
C VAL A 57 -0.85 13.05 -2.85
N ARG A 58 -1.69 13.97 -2.36
CA ARG A 58 -2.47 14.86 -3.24
C ARG A 58 -1.62 15.71 -4.18
N ARG A 59 -0.39 16.06 -3.79
CA ARG A 59 0.54 16.83 -4.62
C ARG A 59 1.32 15.96 -5.61
N MET A 60 1.52 14.68 -5.28
CA MET A 60 2.29 13.73 -6.08
C MET A 60 1.42 12.93 -7.06
N GLN A 61 0.11 12.88 -6.85
CA GLN A 61 -0.81 12.24 -7.79
C GLN A 61 -0.80 12.95 -9.14
N GLY A 62 -0.76 12.15 -10.20
CA GLY A 62 -0.79 12.62 -11.57
C GLY A 62 -1.11 11.49 -12.55
N PRO A 63 -1.20 11.78 -13.85
CA PRO A 63 -1.53 10.78 -14.87
C PRO A 63 -0.55 9.60 -14.91
N ASP A 64 0.72 9.83 -14.54
CA ASP A 64 1.78 8.83 -14.56
C ASP A 64 2.11 8.23 -13.17
N LYS A 65 1.46 8.72 -12.10
CA LYS A 65 1.71 8.29 -10.73
C LYS A 65 0.40 8.20 -9.93
N ILE A 66 -0.06 6.97 -9.74
CA ILE A 66 -1.27 6.63 -9.01
C ILE A 66 -0.87 6.20 -7.60
N ILE A 67 -1.39 6.88 -6.59
CA ILE A 67 -1.18 6.54 -5.19
C ILE A 67 -2.54 6.26 -4.57
N VAL A 68 -2.73 5.05 -4.04
CA VAL A 68 -3.98 4.58 -3.46
C VAL A 68 -3.80 4.21 -2.00
N GLU A 69 -4.80 4.55 -1.20
CA GLU A 69 -4.94 4.08 0.17
C GLU A 69 -5.48 2.65 0.17
N ILE A 70 -4.82 1.76 0.92
CA ILE A 70 -5.22 0.35 1.08
C ILE A 70 -5.54 0.11 2.56
N PRO A 71 -6.61 -0.62 2.88
CA PRO A 71 -6.91 -0.92 4.27
C PRO A 71 -5.84 -1.82 4.91
N ASP A 72 -5.61 -1.59 6.20
CA ASP A 72 -4.81 -2.44 7.07
C ASP A 72 -5.59 -2.74 8.36
N ARG A 73 -4.90 -3.35 9.33
CA ARG A 73 -5.44 -3.68 10.66
C ARG A 73 -6.02 -2.49 11.43
N THR A 74 -5.63 -1.26 11.08
CA THR A 74 -6.07 -0.01 11.74
C THR A 74 -7.32 0.59 11.09
N GLY A 75 -7.61 0.22 9.83
CA GLY A 75 -8.86 0.55 9.15
C GLY A 75 -10.03 -0.32 9.65
N LYS A 76 -11.07 0.30 10.22
CA LYS A 76 -12.32 -0.40 10.55
C LYS A 76 -12.99 -0.92 9.28
N GLY A 77 -12.98 -2.23 9.07
CA GLY A 77 -13.86 -2.87 8.07
C GLY A 77 -13.51 -4.32 7.81
N GLU A 78 -14.46 -5.22 8.01
CA GLU A 78 -14.43 -6.60 7.53
C GLU A 78 -14.00 -6.63 6.05
N GLY A 79 -12.98 -7.44 5.71
CA GLY A 79 -12.72 -7.78 4.31
C GLY A 79 -11.39 -7.32 3.72
N VAL A 80 -10.28 -7.44 4.46
CA VAL A 80 -8.91 -7.41 3.87
C VAL A 80 -8.83 -8.36 2.66
N GLU A 81 -9.49 -9.54 2.73
CA GLU A 81 -9.58 -10.51 1.61
C GLU A 81 -10.41 -10.02 0.41
N LYS A 82 -11.41 -9.16 0.64
CA LYS A 82 -12.29 -8.64 -0.42
C LYS A 82 -11.59 -7.53 -1.21
N LEU A 83 -10.76 -6.73 -0.55
CA LEU A 83 -9.98 -5.66 -1.18
C LEU A 83 -8.75 -6.16 -1.95
N ILE A 84 -8.06 -7.20 -1.48
CA ILE A 84 -7.01 -7.85 -2.27
C ILE A 84 -7.59 -8.43 -3.57
N ARG A 85 -8.81 -8.98 -3.50
CA ARG A 85 -9.56 -9.48 -4.66
C ARG A 85 -9.94 -8.37 -5.63
N ASP A 86 -10.47 -7.25 -5.12
CA ASP A 86 -10.96 -6.15 -5.96
C ASP A 86 -9.84 -5.24 -6.51
N ALA A 87 -8.72 -5.09 -5.79
CA ALA A 87 -7.61 -4.22 -6.20
C ALA A 87 -6.57 -4.91 -7.09
N ILE A 88 -6.42 -6.24 -6.99
CA ILE A 88 -5.31 -6.97 -7.63
C ILE A 88 -5.81 -8.04 -8.62
N GLY A 89 -7.11 -8.41 -8.59
CA GLY A 89 -7.69 -9.38 -9.53
C GLY A 89 -7.16 -10.81 -9.39
N PHE A 90 -6.44 -11.12 -8.31
CA PHE A 90 -5.93 -12.47 -8.05
C PHE A 90 -6.90 -13.27 -7.18
N GLU A 91 -7.53 -14.29 -7.77
CA GLU A 91 -8.16 -15.37 -7.01
C GLU A 91 -7.07 -16.16 -6.26
N VAL A 92 -7.13 -16.14 -4.92
CA VAL A 92 -6.46 -17.17 -4.12
C VAL A 92 -7.26 -18.46 -4.32
N LYS A 93 -6.86 -19.27 -5.30
CA LYS A 93 -7.42 -20.60 -5.48
C LYS A 93 -6.98 -21.49 -4.32
N LYS A 94 -7.96 -22.10 -3.67
CA LYS A 94 -7.79 -23.19 -2.72
C LYS A 94 -7.59 -24.50 -3.45
#